data_AF-A0A7C9D4A3-F1
#
_entry.id   AF-A0A7C9D4A3-F1
#
_cell.length_a   1.000
_cell.length_b   1.000
_cell.length_c   1.000
_cell.angle_alpha   90.00
_cell.angle_beta   90.00
_cell.angle_gamma   90.00
#
_symmetry.space_group_name_H-M   'P 1'
#
loop_
_entity.id
_entity.type
_entity.pdbx_description
1 polymer ?
#
loop_
_entity_poly.entity_id
_entity_poly.type
_entity_poly.pdbx_seq_one_letter_code
_entity_poly.pdbx_strand_id
1 'polypeptide(L)'
;GRRLAGCQGSKHCVDLISSLSDDVLIYILSSLDLSEAVRTSALSKRWRHVWSYLPDCYDFDASATWWWLGLKYGGNQYKFQVCKFVDYVNQVLSSSRAPNINRFRVHVPLDLNYRATVHTWVNFAMGKSVKELELNLSCYAGVCPGAPLWLDSFSRYALYPSVHTLVSLSLVAVCVNDCLLESILINFPNLERLTMRNIYCQHCDLKVVGDSLKLRYLEISHCKDLRKLEISAKHLVSIIFRGHKEVVKFSYVPVLHEASFSGTYTVHLIHNFHYISGFSSQLTKLALAINVVSSSFSFFLGGGNSRTHCLYQVMFTS
;
A
#
# COMPACT_ATOMS: atom_id res chain seq x y z
N GLY A 1 -12.64 46.87 62.88
CA GLY A 1 -11.44 46.74 62.02
C GLY A 1 -10.98 45.30 62.06
N ARG A 2 -10.53 44.65 61.00
CA ARG A 2 -9.89 45.16 59.78
C ARG A 2 -10.45 44.44 58.54
N ARG A 3 -10.76 45.23 57.51
CA ARG A 3 -10.90 44.78 56.13
C ARG A 3 -9.49 44.60 55.56
N LEU A 4 -9.24 43.51 54.83
CA LEU A 4 -8.23 43.41 53.78
C LEU A 4 -9.06 43.13 52.51
N ALA A 5 -9.48 44.13 51.75
CA ALA A 5 -8.69 44.89 50.77
C ALA A 5 -8.03 43.99 49.72
N GLY A 6 -8.79 43.74 48.64
CA GLY A 6 -8.37 43.80 47.25
C GLY A 6 -7.06 43.12 46.83
N CYS A 7 -7.21 41.99 46.13
CA CYS A 7 -6.40 41.69 44.94
C CYS A 7 -7.36 41.30 43.81
N GLN A 8 -8.01 42.30 43.20
CA GLN A 8 -8.49 42.17 41.83
C GLN A 8 -7.26 42.14 40.92
N GLY A 9 -7.01 40.97 40.33
CA GLY A 9 -5.87 40.76 39.46
C GLY A 9 -5.90 39.38 38.84
N SER A 10 -7.06 38.86 38.44
CA SER A 10 -7.06 37.75 37.49
C SER A 10 -6.63 38.32 36.14
N LYS A 11 -5.32 38.31 35.88
CA LYS A 11 -4.81 38.32 34.52
C LYS A 11 -5.57 37.20 33.81
N HIS A 12 -6.52 37.58 32.95
CA HIS A 12 -7.12 36.68 31.98
C HIS A 12 -5.93 36.07 31.24
N CYS A 13 -5.59 34.83 31.54
CA CYS A 13 -4.66 34.08 30.71
C CYS A 13 -5.45 33.87 29.42
N VAL A 14 -5.30 34.81 28.48
CA VAL A 14 -5.99 34.75 27.20
C VAL A 14 -5.51 33.44 26.59
N ASP A 15 -6.44 32.52 26.39
CA ASP A 15 -6.16 31.28 25.69
C ASP A 15 -5.90 31.63 24.22
N LEU A 16 -4.65 31.97 23.94
CA LEU A 16 -4.19 32.39 22.62
C LEU A 16 -4.45 31.29 21.59
N ILE A 17 -4.43 30.03 22.01
CA ILE A 17 -4.71 28.87 21.16
C ILE A 17 -6.19 28.86 20.77
N SER A 18 -7.10 29.18 21.69
CA SER A 18 -8.53 29.35 21.38
C SER A 18 -8.82 30.57 20.50
N SER A 19 -7.91 31.55 20.41
CA SER A 19 -8.06 32.76 19.59
C SER A 19 -7.60 32.64 18.13
N LEU A 20 -6.87 31.57 17.78
CA LEU A 20 -6.42 31.32 16.41
C LEU A 20 -7.62 31.10 15.46
N SER A 21 -7.49 31.37 14.15
CA SER A 21 -8.53 31.02 13.16
C SER A 21 -8.50 29.51 12.83
N ASP A 22 -9.59 28.97 12.29
CA ASP A 22 -9.65 27.55 11.93
C ASP A 22 -8.58 27.19 10.88
N ASP A 23 -8.26 28.10 9.97
CA ASP A 23 -7.21 27.91 8.97
C ASP A 23 -5.82 27.70 9.61
N VAL A 24 -5.50 28.47 10.67
CA VAL A 24 -4.23 28.31 11.40
C VAL A 24 -4.23 27.01 12.20
N LEU A 25 -5.38 26.60 12.75
CA LEU A 25 -5.49 25.31 13.44
C LEU A 25 -5.33 24.13 12.46
N ILE A 26 -5.94 24.20 11.27
CA ILE A 26 -5.76 23.23 10.18
C ILE A 26 -4.28 23.16 9.79
N TYR A 27 -3.62 24.31 9.64
CA TYR A 27 -2.19 24.36 9.32
C TYR A 27 -1.33 23.69 10.41
N ILE A 28 -1.58 23.95 11.69
CA ILE A 28 -0.87 23.28 12.79
C ILE A 28 -1.10 21.76 12.75
N LEU A 29 -2.34 21.33 12.54
CA LEU A 29 -2.70 19.91 12.50
C LEU A 29 -2.17 19.19 11.25
N SER A 30 -1.96 19.88 10.12
CA SER A 30 -1.35 19.31 8.91
C SER A 30 0.10 18.83 9.12
N SER A 31 0.74 19.30 10.19
CA SER A 31 2.09 18.89 10.58
C SER A 31 2.10 17.66 11.51
N LEU A 32 0.93 17.14 11.90
CA LEU A 32 0.77 15.99 12.78
C LEU A 32 0.31 14.76 12.00
N ASP A 33 0.63 13.57 12.51
CA ASP A 33 0.03 12.35 11.99
C ASP A 33 -1.48 12.32 12.30
N LEU A 34 -2.27 11.63 11.46
CA LEU A 34 -3.73 11.58 11.61
C LEU A 34 -4.16 11.18 13.04
N SER A 35 -3.47 10.23 13.67
CA SER A 35 -3.79 9.79 15.03
C SER A 35 -3.59 10.90 16.07
N GLU A 36 -2.56 11.73 15.90
CA GLU A 36 -2.25 12.84 16.79
C GLU A 36 -3.22 13.99 16.55
N ALA A 37 -3.51 14.30 15.29
CA ALA A 37 -4.52 15.28 14.91
C ALA A 37 -5.90 14.92 15.50
N VAL A 38 -6.30 13.65 15.42
CA VAL A 38 -7.55 13.17 16.05
C VAL A 38 -7.48 13.27 17.57
N ARG A 39 -6.35 13.01 18.23
CA ARG A 39 -6.21 13.17 19.70
C ARG A 39 -6.41 14.61 20.16
N THR A 40 -6.05 15.60 19.33
CA THR A 40 -6.31 17.01 19.66
C THR A 40 -7.81 17.34 19.80
N SER A 41 -8.70 16.47 19.32
CA SER A 41 -10.16 16.59 19.52
C SER A 41 -10.58 16.65 20.99
N ALA A 42 -9.72 16.17 21.90
CA ALA A 42 -9.93 16.22 23.34
C ALA A 42 -9.61 17.59 23.97
N LEU A 43 -8.87 18.47 23.28
CA LEU A 43 -8.42 19.75 23.83
C LEU A 43 -9.56 20.73 24.06
N SER A 44 -10.54 20.79 23.14
CA SER A 44 -11.73 21.62 23.30
C SER A 44 -12.85 21.26 22.31
N LYS A 45 -14.04 21.83 22.51
CA LYS A 45 -15.18 21.67 21.59
C LYS A 45 -14.85 22.11 20.15
N ARG A 46 -13.99 23.11 19.99
CA ARG A 46 -13.59 23.63 18.68
C ARG A 46 -12.67 22.64 17.98
N TRP A 47 -11.60 22.22 18.66
CA TRP A 47 -10.59 21.28 18.14
C TRP A 47 -11.18 19.91 17.81
N ARG A 48 -12.30 19.54 18.43
CA ARG A 48 -13.06 18.33 18.12
C ARG A 48 -13.37 18.15 16.62
N HIS A 49 -13.58 19.25 15.90
CA HIS A 49 -14.01 19.21 14.50
C HIS A 49 -12.95 19.68 13.51
N VAL A 50 -11.92 20.40 13.94
CA VAL A 50 -10.91 20.99 13.03
C VAL A 50 -10.20 19.92 12.20
N TRP A 51 -9.78 18.82 12.84
CA TRP A 51 -9.06 17.74 12.16
C TRP A 51 -9.88 17.10 11.02
N SER A 52 -11.22 17.18 11.08
CA SER A 52 -12.09 16.56 10.07
C SER A 52 -12.00 17.22 8.69
N TYR A 53 -11.44 18.43 8.61
CA TYR A 53 -11.26 19.19 7.37
C TYR A 53 -9.88 19.00 6.74
N LEU A 54 -8.97 18.26 7.38
CA LEU A 54 -7.62 18.06 6.86
C LEU A 54 -7.68 17.32 5.51
N PRO A 55 -7.20 17.94 4.40
CA PRO A 55 -7.15 17.32 3.09
C PRO A 55 -5.96 16.34 2.95
N ASP A 56 -5.18 16.18 4.01
CA ASP A 56 -3.90 15.49 4.02
C ASP A 56 -4.04 13.97 4.20
N CYS A 57 -2.93 13.33 4.55
CA CYS A 57 -2.73 11.90 4.53
C CYS A 57 -3.58 11.16 5.58
N TYR A 58 -4.57 10.40 5.13
CA TYR A 58 -5.30 9.45 5.95
C TYR A 58 -4.47 8.17 6.08
N ASP A 59 -3.46 8.19 6.95
CA ASP A 59 -2.59 7.06 7.22
C ASP A 59 -3.04 6.26 8.45
N PHE A 60 -3.49 5.04 8.18
CA PHE A 60 -3.85 4.03 9.17
C PHE A 60 -2.87 2.85 9.10
N ASP A 61 -1.57 3.14 9.02
CA ASP A 61 -0.52 2.12 9.14
C ASP A 61 -0.21 1.77 10.59
N ALA A 62 -0.60 0.56 10.99
CA ALA A 62 -0.27 -0.02 12.28
C ALA A 62 0.54 -1.32 12.16
N SER A 63 1.31 -1.49 11.07
CA SER A 63 2.18 -2.65 10.78
C SER A 63 2.94 -3.18 12.00
N ALA A 64 3.73 -2.32 12.65
CA ALA A 64 4.54 -2.68 13.80
C ALA A 64 3.69 -3.14 14.99
N THR A 65 2.55 -2.49 15.19
CA THR A 65 1.57 -2.87 16.22
C THR A 65 1.00 -4.24 15.93
N TRP A 66 0.61 -4.53 14.69
CA TRP A 66 0.07 -5.84 14.29
C TRP A 66 1.09 -6.96 14.45
N TRP A 67 2.34 -6.72 14.07
CA TRP A 67 3.44 -7.66 14.31
C TRP A 67 3.54 -8.04 15.79
N TRP A 68 3.62 -7.04 16.67
CA TRP A 68 3.72 -7.28 18.11
C TRP A 68 2.47 -7.94 18.71
N LEU A 69 1.26 -7.50 18.30
CA LEU A 69 0.01 -8.08 18.77
C LEU A 69 -0.13 -9.55 18.34
N GLY A 70 0.32 -9.91 17.13
CA GLY A 70 0.30 -11.29 16.63
C GLY A 70 1.23 -12.23 17.41
N LEU A 71 2.33 -11.71 17.96
CA LEU A 71 3.22 -12.46 18.85
C LEU A 71 2.70 -12.54 20.28
N LYS A 72 1.99 -11.51 20.74
CA LYS A 72 1.52 -11.39 22.13
C LYS A 72 0.21 -12.12 22.40
N TYR A 73 -0.71 -12.08 21.44
CA TYR A 73 -2.09 -12.48 21.67
C TYR A 73 -2.50 -13.66 20.80
N GLY A 74 -3.25 -14.59 21.39
CA GLY A 74 -3.92 -15.67 20.66
C GLY A 74 -5.14 -15.18 19.88
N GLY A 75 -5.68 -16.05 19.01
CA GLY A 75 -6.64 -15.71 17.96
C GLY A 75 -7.80 -14.78 18.35
N ASN A 76 -8.52 -15.05 19.46
CA ASN A 76 -9.68 -14.24 19.84
C ASN A 76 -9.30 -12.82 20.29
N GLN A 77 -8.23 -12.68 21.07
CA GLN A 77 -7.79 -11.38 21.56
C GLN A 77 -7.15 -10.55 20.44
N TYR A 78 -6.44 -11.21 19.51
CA TYR A 78 -5.96 -10.59 18.29
C TYR A 78 -7.12 -10.04 17.44
N LYS A 79 -8.16 -10.87 17.19
CA LYS A 79 -9.37 -10.46 16.46
C LYS A 79 -10.06 -9.26 17.12
N PHE A 80 -10.14 -9.23 18.45
CA PHE A 80 -10.74 -8.11 19.17
C PHE A 80 -9.99 -6.78 18.95
N GLN A 81 -8.65 -6.81 18.88
CA GLN A 81 -7.86 -5.61 18.57
C GLN A 81 -8.06 -5.16 17.12
N VAL A 82 -8.19 -6.11 16.20
CA VAL A 82 -8.55 -5.83 14.80
C VAL A 82 -9.92 -5.14 14.72
N CYS A 83 -10.95 -5.65 15.41
CA CYS A 83 -12.27 -5.01 15.45
C CYS A 83 -12.20 -3.57 15.96
N LYS A 84 -11.49 -3.32 17.07
CA LYS A 84 -11.33 -1.97 17.64
C LYS A 84 -10.69 -1.00 16.66
N PHE A 85 -9.67 -1.46 15.93
CA PHE A 85 -9.01 -0.64 14.92
C PHE A 85 -9.94 -0.35 13.75
N VAL A 86 -10.69 -1.35 13.27
CA VAL A 86 -11.70 -1.17 12.22
C VAL A 86 -12.76 -0.15 12.65
N ASP A 87 -13.25 -0.23 13.88
CA ASP A 87 -14.22 0.73 14.44
C ASP A 87 -13.63 2.15 14.49
N TYR A 88 -12.37 2.28 14.90
CA TYR A 88 -11.64 3.55 14.87
C TYR A 88 -11.54 4.11 13.45
N VAL A 89 -11.14 3.30 12.46
CA VAL A 89 -11.09 3.73 11.05
C VAL A 89 -12.47 4.22 10.62
N ASN A 90 -13.52 3.42 10.82
CA ASN A 90 -14.90 3.77 10.45
C ASN A 90 -15.39 5.07 11.11
N GLN A 91 -15.06 5.28 12.38
CA GLN A 91 -15.37 6.52 13.10
C GLN A 91 -14.66 7.74 12.47
N VAL A 92 -13.40 7.57 12.06
CA VAL A 92 -12.65 8.63 11.40
C VAL A 92 -13.22 8.94 10.02
N LEU A 93 -13.57 7.93 9.23
CA LEU A 93 -14.14 8.12 7.88
C LEU A 93 -15.51 8.80 7.93
N SER A 94 -16.38 8.37 8.86
CA SER A 94 -17.71 8.97 9.06
C SER A 94 -17.65 10.42 9.54
N SER A 95 -16.56 10.80 10.22
CA SER A 95 -16.36 12.16 10.70
C SER A 95 -15.69 13.06 9.66
N SER A 96 -15.13 12.51 8.57
CA SER A 96 -14.37 13.26 7.56
C SER A 96 -15.23 14.23 6.76
N ARG A 97 -14.86 15.51 6.80
CA ARG A 97 -15.49 16.61 6.05
C ARG A 97 -14.60 17.15 4.93
N ALA A 98 -13.36 16.68 4.82
CA ALA A 98 -12.44 17.05 3.76
C ALA A 98 -13.09 16.80 2.38
N PRO A 99 -13.08 17.78 1.45
CA PRO A 99 -13.67 17.58 0.12
C PRO A 99 -12.88 16.58 -0.72
N ASN A 100 -11.55 16.62 -0.62
CA ASN A 100 -10.63 15.71 -1.28
C ASN A 100 -9.56 15.24 -0.28
N ILE A 101 -8.99 14.06 -0.53
CA ILE A 101 -7.93 13.47 0.29
C ILE A 101 -6.74 13.16 -0.59
N ASN A 102 -5.52 13.54 -0.22
CA ASN A 102 -4.34 13.25 -1.04
C ASN A 102 -3.97 11.75 -1.02
N ARG A 103 -3.83 11.17 0.18
CA ARG A 103 -3.46 9.76 0.38
C ARG A 103 -4.44 9.09 1.34
N PHE A 104 -4.90 7.90 0.98
CA PHE A 104 -5.66 7.01 1.84
C PHE A 104 -4.92 5.69 1.96
N ARG A 105 -4.39 5.39 3.14
CA ARG A 105 -3.58 4.22 3.42
C ARG A 105 -4.15 3.48 4.62
N VAL A 106 -4.45 2.20 4.44
CA VAL A 106 -4.93 1.34 5.52
C VAL A 106 -4.11 0.07 5.57
N HIS A 107 -3.58 -0.22 6.74
CA HIS A 107 -2.86 -1.46 7.01
C HIS A 107 -3.45 -2.17 8.20
N VAL A 108 -4.19 -3.25 7.94
CA VAL A 108 -4.78 -4.07 8.98
C VAL A 108 -5.00 -5.50 8.45
N PRO A 109 -4.63 -6.53 9.23
CA PRO A 109 -4.80 -7.92 8.84
C PRO A 109 -6.29 -8.30 8.87
N LEU A 110 -6.94 -8.34 7.70
CA LEU A 110 -8.37 -8.62 7.55
C LEU A 110 -8.63 -9.89 6.74
N ASP A 111 -9.66 -10.64 7.14
CA ASP A 111 -10.22 -11.77 6.40
C ASP A 111 -11.52 -11.39 5.67
N LEU A 112 -12.11 -12.37 4.98
CA LEU A 112 -13.38 -12.24 4.27
C LEU A 112 -14.55 -11.72 5.11
N ASN A 113 -14.52 -11.83 6.45
CA ASN A 113 -15.61 -11.29 7.28
C ASN A 113 -15.69 -9.76 7.20
N TYR A 114 -14.61 -9.10 6.78
CA TYR A 114 -14.53 -7.65 6.63
C TYR A 114 -14.71 -7.18 5.18
N ARG A 115 -15.16 -8.04 4.25
CA ARG A 115 -15.35 -7.68 2.84
C ARG A 115 -16.21 -6.42 2.66
N ALA A 116 -17.36 -6.34 3.35
CA ALA A 116 -18.24 -5.17 3.27
C ALA A 116 -17.56 -3.90 3.82
N THR A 117 -16.77 -4.02 4.88
CA THR A 117 -16.00 -2.93 5.47
C THR A 117 -14.94 -2.41 4.49
N VAL A 118 -14.15 -3.30 3.89
CA VAL A 118 -13.13 -2.92 2.88
C VAL A 118 -13.80 -2.26 1.67
N HIS A 119 -14.95 -2.76 1.21
CA HIS A 119 -15.72 -2.09 0.16
C HIS A 119 -16.14 -0.67 0.55
N THR A 120 -16.55 -0.47 1.80
CA THR A 120 -16.91 0.85 2.31
C THR A 120 -15.71 1.79 2.31
N TRP A 121 -14.51 1.29 2.66
CA TRP A 121 -13.27 2.08 2.62
C TRP A 121 -12.86 2.45 1.20
N VAL A 122 -12.97 1.52 0.25
CA VAL A 122 -12.73 1.81 -1.17
C VAL A 122 -13.75 2.84 -1.66
N ASN A 123 -15.04 2.66 -1.41
CA ASN A 123 -16.07 3.65 -1.77
C ASN A 123 -15.77 5.04 -1.22
N PHE A 124 -15.36 5.12 0.04
CA PHE A 124 -14.97 6.37 0.67
C PHE A 124 -13.78 7.02 -0.05
N ALA A 125 -12.71 6.27 -0.30
CA ALA A 125 -11.53 6.77 -1.01
C ALA A 125 -11.88 7.23 -2.44
N MET A 126 -12.69 6.44 -3.16
CA MET A 126 -13.18 6.78 -4.48
C MET A 126 -14.06 8.05 -4.47
N GLY A 127 -14.85 8.27 -3.42
CA GLY A 127 -15.68 9.47 -3.24
C GLY A 127 -14.90 10.75 -2.91
N LYS A 128 -13.68 10.61 -2.36
CA LYS A 128 -12.84 11.72 -1.89
C LYS A 128 -11.72 12.09 -2.86
N SER A 129 -11.82 11.71 -4.14
CA SER A 129 -10.87 12.09 -5.19
C SER A 129 -9.41 11.79 -4.82
N VAL A 130 -9.13 10.60 -4.27
CA VAL A 130 -7.79 10.25 -3.78
C VAL A 130 -6.76 10.22 -4.89
N LYS A 131 -5.52 10.64 -4.57
CA LYS A 131 -4.37 10.49 -5.49
C LYS A 131 -3.61 9.20 -5.23
N GLU A 132 -3.52 8.80 -3.97
CA GLU A 132 -2.80 7.60 -3.56
C GLU A 132 -3.70 6.71 -2.69
N LEU A 133 -3.93 5.47 -3.14
CA LEU A 133 -4.69 4.46 -2.42
C LEU A 133 -3.79 3.28 -2.07
N GLU A 134 -3.63 2.99 -0.79
CA GLU A 134 -2.94 1.79 -0.30
C GLU A 134 -3.84 0.97 0.62
N LEU A 135 -4.09 -0.28 0.21
CA LEU A 135 -4.78 -1.28 1.02
C LEU A 135 -3.83 -2.44 1.28
N ASN A 136 -3.41 -2.58 2.53
CA ASN A 136 -2.61 -3.69 2.97
C ASN A 136 -3.36 -4.54 3.99
N LEU A 137 -3.80 -5.72 3.54
CA LEU A 137 -4.54 -6.68 4.34
C LEU A 137 -3.68 -7.83 4.85
N SER A 138 -2.36 -7.71 4.73
CA SER A 138 -1.43 -8.79 5.06
C SER A 138 -1.39 -9.04 6.57
N CYS A 139 -1.12 -10.30 6.91
CA CYS A 139 -0.92 -10.69 8.29
C CYS A 139 0.55 -10.98 8.57
N TYR A 140 0.95 -10.68 9.81
CA TYR A 140 2.26 -10.94 10.34
C TYR A 140 2.21 -12.09 11.35
N ALA A 141 3.34 -12.80 11.51
CA ALA A 141 3.51 -13.86 12.51
C ALA A 141 2.64 -15.12 12.35
N GLY A 142 2.15 -15.45 11.13
CA GLY A 142 1.52 -16.75 10.84
C GLY A 142 0.10 -16.93 11.38
N VAL A 143 -0.47 -15.93 12.03
CA VAL A 143 -1.88 -15.91 12.48
C VAL A 143 -2.77 -15.52 11.31
N CYS A 144 -2.90 -16.39 10.31
CA CYS A 144 -3.68 -16.05 9.10
C CYS A 144 -5.14 -15.73 9.46
N PRO A 145 -5.65 -14.54 9.10
CA PRO A 145 -7.07 -14.25 9.19
C PRO A 145 -7.71 -15.04 8.05
N GLY A 146 -8.21 -16.24 8.35
CA GLY A 146 -9.06 -17.04 7.46
C GLY A 146 -8.63 -17.12 5.99
N ALA A 147 -9.63 -17.13 5.10
CA ALA A 147 -9.43 -17.09 3.67
C ALA A 147 -9.19 -15.64 3.17
N PRO A 148 -8.37 -15.46 2.11
CA PRO A 148 -8.00 -14.15 1.60
C PRO A 148 -9.20 -13.38 1.02
N LEU A 149 -9.16 -12.04 1.12
CA LEU A 149 -10.30 -11.15 0.82
C LEU A 149 -10.40 -10.82 -0.68
N TRP A 150 -11.61 -10.96 -1.24
CA TRP A 150 -11.93 -10.59 -2.61
C TRP A 150 -12.28 -9.11 -2.74
N LEU A 151 -11.53 -8.40 -3.58
CA LEU A 151 -11.96 -7.12 -4.10
C LEU A 151 -12.76 -7.35 -5.38
N ASP A 152 -13.99 -6.86 -5.39
CA ASP A 152 -14.79 -6.84 -6.61
C ASP A 152 -14.23 -5.85 -7.64
N SER A 153 -14.65 -6.02 -8.91
CA SER A 153 -14.26 -5.17 -10.03
C SER A 153 -14.36 -3.68 -9.73
N PHE A 154 -13.32 -2.92 -10.14
CA PHE A 154 -13.32 -1.46 -10.03
C PHE A 154 -14.25 -0.76 -11.03
N SER A 155 -14.90 -1.52 -11.93
CA SER A 155 -15.90 -1.00 -12.88
C SER A 155 -17.01 -0.19 -12.22
N ARG A 156 -17.42 -0.55 -10.99
CA ARG A 156 -18.44 0.18 -10.25
C ARG A 156 -17.99 1.56 -9.78
N TYR A 157 -16.69 1.82 -9.79
CA TYR A 157 -16.13 3.12 -9.44
C TYR A 157 -15.87 4.01 -10.67
N ALA A 158 -16.23 3.58 -11.88
CA ALA A 158 -16.01 4.34 -13.11
C ALA A 158 -16.70 5.73 -13.13
N LEU A 159 -17.72 5.93 -12.29
CA LEU A 159 -18.45 7.19 -12.15
C LEU A 159 -17.89 8.10 -11.04
N TYR A 160 -16.90 7.62 -10.27
CA TYR A 160 -16.36 8.39 -9.15
C TYR A 160 -15.31 9.40 -9.62
N PRO A 161 -15.21 10.57 -8.95
CA PRO A 161 -14.20 11.59 -9.29
C PRO A 161 -12.76 11.06 -9.28
N SER A 162 -12.48 10.10 -8.39
CA SER A 162 -11.15 9.50 -8.24
C SER A 162 -10.59 8.84 -9.50
N VAL A 163 -11.44 8.50 -10.48
CA VAL A 163 -11.02 7.97 -11.79
C VAL A 163 -9.96 8.84 -12.45
N HIS A 164 -10.05 10.17 -12.28
CA HIS A 164 -9.13 11.11 -12.90
C HIS A 164 -8.01 11.59 -11.96
N THR A 165 -8.10 11.32 -10.65
CA THR A 165 -7.11 11.81 -9.68
C THR A 165 -6.14 10.74 -9.21
N LEU A 166 -6.51 9.46 -9.31
CA LEU A 166 -5.69 8.36 -8.79
C LEU A 166 -4.40 8.20 -9.62
N VAL A 167 -3.26 8.41 -8.95
CA VAL A 167 -1.91 8.31 -9.52
C VAL A 167 -1.19 7.06 -9.01
N SER A 168 -1.46 6.63 -7.78
CA SER A 168 -0.83 5.46 -7.16
C SER A 168 -1.85 4.52 -6.54
N LEU A 169 -1.77 3.24 -6.90
CA LEU A 169 -2.57 2.16 -6.32
C LEU A 169 -1.65 1.07 -5.77
N SER A 170 -1.81 0.74 -4.49
CA SER A 170 -1.07 -0.30 -3.79
C SER A 170 -2.04 -1.28 -3.15
N LEU A 171 -1.98 -2.54 -3.59
CA LEU A 171 -2.82 -3.63 -3.10
C LEU A 171 -1.92 -4.72 -2.54
N VAL A 172 -2.10 -5.06 -1.27
CA VAL A 172 -1.30 -6.08 -0.58
C VAL A 172 -2.19 -7.10 0.11
N ALA A 173 -1.95 -8.38 -0.16
CA ALA A 173 -2.72 -9.52 0.39
C ALA A 173 -4.22 -9.50 0.04
N VAL A 174 -4.53 -9.21 -1.21
CA VAL A 174 -5.90 -9.27 -1.75
C VAL A 174 -6.02 -10.37 -2.81
N CYS A 175 -7.21 -10.93 -2.97
CA CYS A 175 -7.54 -11.80 -4.10
C CYS A 175 -7.86 -10.95 -5.33
N VAL A 176 -7.29 -11.32 -6.48
CA VAL A 176 -7.57 -10.68 -7.76
C VAL A 176 -7.98 -11.72 -8.80
N ASN A 177 -8.77 -11.29 -9.77
CA ASN A 177 -9.07 -12.04 -10.98
C ASN A 177 -8.70 -11.19 -12.21
N ASP A 178 -8.79 -11.77 -13.41
CA ASP A 178 -8.43 -11.09 -14.66
C ASP A 178 -9.24 -9.80 -14.85
N CYS A 179 -10.54 -9.85 -14.54
CA CYS A 179 -11.45 -8.71 -14.65
C CYS A 179 -11.07 -7.54 -13.74
N LEU A 180 -10.47 -7.79 -12.56
CA LEU A 180 -10.10 -6.73 -11.63
C LEU A 180 -8.97 -5.88 -12.21
N LEU A 181 -7.89 -6.52 -12.68
CA LEU A 181 -6.74 -5.80 -13.23
C LEU A 181 -7.13 -5.01 -14.49
N GLU A 182 -7.88 -5.64 -15.40
CA GLU A 182 -8.41 -4.94 -16.58
C GLU A 182 -9.25 -3.73 -16.17
N SER A 183 -10.12 -3.88 -15.17
CA SER A 183 -10.92 -2.77 -14.67
C SER A 183 -10.09 -1.65 -14.05
N ILE A 184 -8.98 -1.96 -13.36
CA ILE A 184 -8.06 -0.95 -12.81
C ILE A 184 -7.40 -0.17 -13.96
N LEU A 185 -6.89 -0.89 -14.95
CA LEU A 185 -6.16 -0.31 -16.07
C LEU A 185 -7.06 0.56 -16.98
N ILE A 186 -8.32 0.17 -17.17
CA ILE A 186 -9.30 0.92 -17.96
C ILE A 186 -9.83 2.14 -17.20
N ASN A 187 -10.14 1.98 -15.91
CA ASN A 187 -10.83 3.02 -15.14
C ASN A 187 -9.90 4.06 -14.50
N PHE A 188 -8.57 3.90 -14.56
CA PHE A 188 -7.61 4.86 -13.98
C PHE A 188 -6.61 5.38 -15.02
N PRO A 189 -7.01 6.30 -15.91
CA PRO A 189 -6.16 6.80 -17.00
C PRO A 189 -4.90 7.56 -16.55
N ASN A 190 -4.87 8.05 -15.30
CA ASN A 190 -3.74 8.79 -14.73
C ASN A 190 -2.86 7.94 -13.80
N LEU A 191 -3.09 6.63 -13.73
CA LEU A 191 -2.32 5.74 -12.86
C LEU A 191 -0.87 5.64 -13.35
N GLU A 192 0.07 6.14 -12.54
CA GLU A 192 1.51 6.09 -12.80
C GLU A 192 2.21 4.97 -12.01
N ARG A 193 1.64 4.57 -10.86
CA ARG A 193 2.22 3.55 -9.98
C ARG A 193 1.19 2.48 -9.63
N LEU A 194 1.52 1.23 -9.95
CA LEU A 194 0.74 0.06 -9.56
C LEU A 194 1.63 -0.89 -8.76
N THR A 195 1.21 -1.20 -7.53
CA THR A 195 1.89 -2.13 -6.64
C THR A 195 0.92 -3.22 -6.24
N MET A 196 1.31 -4.47 -6.48
CA MET A 196 0.55 -5.67 -6.17
C MET A 196 1.45 -6.65 -5.43
N ARG A 197 1.23 -6.84 -4.13
CA ARG A 197 2.07 -7.73 -3.28
C ARG A 197 1.26 -8.82 -2.59
N ASN A 198 1.81 -10.02 -2.50
CA ASN A 198 1.18 -11.17 -1.85
C ASN A 198 -0.24 -11.45 -2.37
N ILE A 199 -0.42 -11.35 -3.69
CA ILE A 199 -1.73 -11.47 -4.33
C ILE A 199 -2.10 -12.94 -4.52
N TYR A 200 -3.38 -13.24 -4.36
CA TYR A 200 -3.95 -14.56 -4.65
C TYR A 200 -4.70 -14.49 -5.98
N CYS A 201 -4.12 -15.08 -7.03
CA CYS A 201 -4.73 -15.15 -8.36
C CYS A 201 -5.46 -16.48 -8.52
N GLN A 202 -6.74 -16.54 -8.86
CA GLN A 202 -7.39 -17.84 -9.06
C GLN A 202 -7.07 -18.42 -10.44
N HIS A 203 -5.84 -18.92 -10.63
CA HIS A 203 -5.41 -19.52 -11.90
C HIS A 203 -5.58 -18.60 -13.11
N CYS A 204 -5.17 -17.34 -12.94
CA CYS A 204 -5.54 -16.24 -13.83
C CYS A 204 -4.32 -15.68 -14.60
N ASP A 205 -4.58 -15.01 -15.71
CA ASP A 205 -3.58 -14.41 -16.59
C ASP A 205 -3.61 -12.88 -16.44
N LEU A 206 -2.58 -12.31 -15.81
CA LEU A 206 -2.51 -10.88 -15.64
C LEU A 206 -1.97 -10.20 -16.91
N LYS A 207 -2.72 -9.23 -17.42
CA LYS A 207 -2.32 -8.42 -18.58
C LYS A 207 -2.22 -6.97 -18.17
N VAL A 208 -1.01 -6.42 -18.24
CA VAL A 208 -0.73 -5.00 -18.14
C VAL A 208 -0.46 -4.50 -19.55
N VAL A 209 -1.51 -4.41 -20.34
CA VAL A 209 -1.45 -4.07 -21.76
C VAL A 209 -2.40 -2.90 -22.03
N GLY A 210 -1.88 -1.84 -22.64
CA GLY A 210 -2.70 -0.72 -23.10
C GLY A 210 -1.88 0.48 -23.51
N ASP A 211 -2.14 1.01 -24.70
CA ASP A 211 -1.40 2.16 -25.24
C ASP A 211 -1.72 3.47 -24.53
N SER A 212 -2.85 3.54 -23.85
CA SER A 212 -3.28 4.70 -23.05
C SER A 212 -2.67 4.72 -21.65
N LEU A 213 -2.01 3.64 -21.20
CA LEU A 213 -1.48 3.53 -19.85
C LEU A 213 -0.34 4.54 -19.62
N LYS A 214 -0.49 5.40 -18.62
CA LYS A 214 0.56 6.30 -18.12
C LYS A 214 1.47 5.64 -17.07
N LEU A 215 1.39 4.31 -16.94
CA LEU A 215 2.08 3.56 -15.91
C LEU A 215 3.61 3.68 -16.06
N ARG A 216 4.26 4.20 -15.02
CA ARG A 216 5.72 4.42 -14.95
C ARG A 216 6.41 3.43 -14.03
N TYR A 217 5.71 2.99 -12.97
CA TYR A 217 6.22 2.02 -12.01
C TYR A 217 5.23 0.86 -11.86
N LEU A 218 5.75 -0.35 -11.98
CA LEU A 218 5.01 -1.58 -11.72
C LEU A 218 5.76 -2.44 -10.72
N GLU A 219 5.09 -2.83 -9.64
CA GLU A 219 5.58 -3.86 -8.74
C GLU A 219 4.58 -5.01 -8.64
N ILE A 220 5.06 -6.22 -8.90
CA ILE A 220 4.31 -7.46 -8.75
C ILE A 220 5.17 -8.43 -7.93
N SER A 221 4.75 -8.67 -6.69
CA SER A 221 5.53 -9.45 -5.73
C SER A 221 4.70 -10.55 -5.10
N HIS A 222 5.21 -11.78 -5.05
CA HIS A 222 4.60 -12.93 -4.40
C HIS A 222 3.15 -13.21 -4.83
N CYS A 223 2.88 -13.23 -6.14
CA CYS A 223 1.59 -13.66 -6.67
C CYS A 223 1.48 -15.19 -6.66
N LYS A 224 0.53 -15.73 -5.90
CA LYS A 224 0.20 -17.17 -5.87
C LYS A 224 -0.73 -17.50 -7.03
N ASP A 225 -0.54 -18.70 -7.60
CA ASP A 225 -1.40 -19.27 -8.65
C ASP A 225 -1.54 -18.40 -9.92
N LEU A 226 -0.56 -17.52 -10.15
CA LEU A 226 -0.43 -16.71 -11.37
C LEU A 226 0.12 -17.59 -12.50
N ARG A 227 -0.66 -17.72 -13.59
CA ARG A 227 -0.27 -18.55 -14.75
C ARG A 227 0.62 -17.81 -15.72
N LYS A 228 0.19 -16.60 -16.12
CA LYS A 228 0.90 -15.74 -17.07
C LYS A 228 0.79 -14.28 -16.67
N LEU A 229 1.83 -13.51 -16.96
CA LEU A 229 1.92 -12.07 -16.82
C LEU A 229 2.42 -11.49 -18.14
N GLU A 230 1.59 -10.73 -18.82
CA GLU A 230 1.94 -10.02 -20.05
C GLU A 230 2.03 -8.53 -19.81
N ILE A 231 3.14 -7.91 -20.22
CA ILE A 231 3.42 -6.50 -19.99
C ILE A 231 3.71 -5.81 -21.33
N SER A 232 2.89 -4.82 -21.65
CA SER A 232 3.04 -3.92 -22.78
C SER A 232 2.64 -2.51 -22.35
N ALA A 233 3.63 -1.73 -21.94
CA ALA A 233 3.44 -0.42 -21.32
C ALA A 233 4.52 0.54 -21.81
N LYS A 234 4.13 1.45 -22.70
CA LYS A 234 5.06 2.33 -23.43
C LYS A 234 5.82 3.34 -22.56
N HIS A 235 5.27 3.66 -21.39
CA HIS A 235 5.78 4.65 -20.44
C HIS A 235 6.42 4.03 -19.19
N LEU A 236 6.57 2.70 -19.16
CA LEU A 236 7.08 1.99 -18.00
C LEU A 236 8.59 2.22 -17.83
N VAL A 237 8.97 2.87 -16.72
CA VAL A 237 10.36 3.25 -16.39
C VAL A 237 11.02 2.26 -15.45
N SER A 238 10.25 1.73 -14.48
CA SER A 238 10.76 0.84 -13.44
C SER A 238 9.84 -0.35 -13.23
N ILE A 239 10.42 -1.54 -13.13
CA ILE A 239 9.71 -2.75 -12.75
C ILE A 239 10.37 -3.50 -11.59
N ILE A 240 9.55 -3.96 -10.65
CA ILE A 240 9.95 -4.94 -9.65
C ILE A 240 9.06 -6.17 -9.82
N PHE A 241 9.68 -7.31 -10.11
CA PHE A 241 8.96 -8.58 -10.18
C PHE A 241 9.60 -9.60 -9.24
N ARG A 242 8.79 -10.10 -8.29
CA ARG A 242 9.18 -11.15 -7.35
C ARG A 242 8.22 -12.32 -7.50
N GLY A 243 8.61 -13.40 -8.17
CA GLY A 243 7.65 -14.44 -8.51
C GLY A 243 8.27 -15.80 -8.83
N HIS A 244 7.39 -16.72 -9.21
CA HIS A 244 7.74 -18.07 -9.64
C HIS A 244 8.05 -18.14 -11.16
N LYS A 245 8.64 -19.26 -11.59
CA LYS A 245 9.17 -19.54 -12.93
C LYS A 245 8.10 -19.40 -14.05
N GLU A 246 8.51 -19.00 -15.26
CA GLU A 246 7.75 -19.11 -16.53
C GLU A 246 6.51 -18.22 -16.73
N VAL A 247 6.31 -17.21 -15.88
CA VAL A 247 5.07 -16.41 -15.92
C VAL A 247 5.17 -15.17 -16.80
N VAL A 248 6.34 -14.53 -16.93
CA VAL A 248 6.42 -13.13 -17.43
C VAL A 248 6.84 -13.02 -18.90
N LYS A 249 6.02 -12.32 -19.69
CA LYS A 249 6.30 -11.92 -21.08
C LYS A 249 6.27 -10.39 -21.19
N PHE A 250 7.36 -9.82 -21.71
CA PHE A 250 7.44 -8.42 -22.11
C PHE A 250 7.22 -8.30 -23.61
N SER A 251 6.21 -7.53 -24.01
CA SER A 251 5.84 -7.34 -25.42
C SER A 251 6.38 -6.01 -25.96
N TYR A 252 6.12 -4.88 -25.28
CA TYR A 252 6.62 -3.56 -25.68
C TYR A 252 6.80 -2.63 -24.48
N VAL A 253 8.06 -2.34 -24.14
CA VAL A 253 8.47 -1.52 -22.98
C VAL A 253 9.72 -0.68 -23.30
N PRO A 254 9.64 0.30 -24.22
CA PRO A 254 10.80 0.97 -24.83
C PRO A 254 11.56 1.97 -23.94
N VAL A 255 11.04 2.31 -22.75
CA VAL A 255 11.66 3.29 -21.82
C VAL A 255 11.99 2.68 -20.46
N LEU A 256 12.03 1.35 -20.37
CA LEU A 256 12.35 0.63 -19.15
C LEU A 256 13.83 0.81 -18.81
N HIS A 257 14.10 1.54 -17.74
CA HIS A 257 15.44 1.91 -17.28
C HIS A 257 15.89 1.11 -16.05
N GLU A 258 14.95 0.73 -15.19
CA GLU A 258 15.23 0.00 -13.96
C GLU A 258 14.41 -1.29 -13.90
N ALA A 259 15.09 -2.43 -13.73
CA ALA A 259 14.43 -3.71 -13.54
C ALA A 259 15.02 -4.46 -12.35
N SER A 260 14.15 -4.91 -11.46
CA SER A 260 14.51 -5.76 -10.33
C SER A 260 13.75 -7.07 -10.40
N PHE A 261 14.49 -8.18 -10.49
CA PHE A 261 13.93 -9.53 -10.48
C PHE A 261 14.41 -10.30 -9.26
N SER A 262 13.48 -10.94 -8.55
CA SER A 262 13.80 -11.81 -7.42
C SER A 262 12.95 -13.07 -7.38
N GLY A 263 13.33 -14.03 -6.54
CA GLY A 263 12.61 -15.30 -6.37
C GLY A 263 13.12 -16.39 -7.30
N THR A 264 12.33 -17.44 -7.55
CA THR A 264 12.75 -18.52 -8.46
C THR A 264 12.75 -18.07 -9.92
N TYR A 265 12.08 -16.97 -10.24
CA TYR A 265 12.17 -16.31 -11.55
C TYR A 265 13.59 -15.83 -11.89
N THR A 266 14.38 -15.37 -10.92
CA THR A 266 15.77 -14.95 -11.17
C THR A 266 16.61 -16.09 -11.73
N VAL A 267 16.46 -17.30 -11.16
CA VAL A 267 17.16 -18.50 -11.66
C VAL A 267 16.73 -18.81 -13.08
N HIS A 268 15.44 -18.66 -13.41
CA HIS A 268 14.94 -18.85 -14.77
C HIS A 268 15.52 -17.84 -15.76
N LEU A 269 15.57 -16.56 -15.38
CA LEU A 269 16.15 -15.49 -16.19
C LEU A 269 17.63 -15.71 -16.47
N ILE A 270 18.42 -16.18 -15.49
CA ILE A 270 19.84 -16.48 -15.69
C ILE A 270 20.03 -17.54 -16.78
N HIS A 271 19.18 -18.57 -16.81
CA HIS A 271 19.23 -19.62 -17.84
C HIS A 271 18.60 -19.18 -19.18
N ASN A 272 17.81 -18.11 -19.19
CA ASN A 272 17.03 -17.65 -20.34
C ASN A 272 17.16 -16.13 -20.53
N PHE A 273 18.39 -15.64 -20.54
CA PHE A 273 18.67 -14.20 -20.55
C PHE A 273 18.10 -13.47 -21.78
N HIS A 274 17.80 -14.22 -22.85
CA HIS A 274 17.13 -13.69 -24.04
C HIS A 274 15.75 -13.07 -23.73
N TYR A 275 15.07 -13.43 -22.64
CA TYR A 275 13.78 -12.83 -22.28
C TYR A 275 13.83 -11.33 -21.96
N ILE A 276 15.00 -10.81 -21.58
CA ILE A 276 15.19 -9.38 -21.33
C ILE A 276 15.88 -8.66 -22.48
N SER A 277 16.24 -9.38 -23.56
CA SER A 277 16.90 -8.79 -24.73
C SER A 277 16.08 -7.68 -25.40
N GLY A 278 14.75 -7.74 -25.32
CA GLY A 278 13.84 -6.75 -25.91
C GLY A 278 13.93 -5.34 -25.29
N PHE A 279 14.59 -5.20 -24.13
CA PHE A 279 14.78 -3.92 -23.44
C PHE A 279 16.17 -3.82 -22.78
N SER A 280 17.12 -4.69 -23.17
CA SER A 280 18.45 -4.70 -22.55
C SER A 280 19.28 -3.46 -22.89
N SER A 281 19.09 -2.88 -24.08
CA SER A 281 19.85 -1.73 -24.58
C SER A 281 19.56 -0.40 -23.85
N GLN A 282 18.46 -0.33 -23.12
CA GLN A 282 17.91 0.87 -22.46
C GLN A 282 17.95 0.78 -20.93
N LEU A 283 18.23 -0.41 -20.39
CA LEU A 283 18.39 -0.67 -18.96
C LEU A 283 19.66 0.00 -18.44
N THR A 284 19.52 0.81 -17.40
CA THR A 284 20.64 1.43 -16.67
C THR A 284 20.90 0.73 -15.33
N LYS A 285 19.85 0.12 -14.75
CA LYS A 285 19.93 -0.68 -13.52
C LYS A 285 19.20 -1.99 -13.69
N LEU A 286 19.93 -3.09 -13.57
CA LEU A 286 19.37 -4.42 -13.47
C LEU A 286 19.78 -5.04 -12.13
N ALA A 287 18.82 -5.29 -11.27
CA ALA A 287 19.02 -5.98 -10.00
C ALA A 287 18.48 -7.40 -10.08
N LEU A 288 19.35 -8.39 -9.95
CA LEU A 288 18.98 -9.80 -9.87
C LEU A 288 19.27 -10.30 -8.46
N ALA A 289 18.21 -10.59 -7.70
CA ALA A 289 18.32 -11.19 -6.38
C ALA A 289 18.16 -12.70 -6.49
N ILE A 290 19.25 -13.43 -6.21
CA ILE A 290 19.29 -14.90 -6.26
C ILE A 290 19.16 -15.42 -4.83
N ASN A 291 18.08 -16.17 -4.57
CA ASN A 291 17.98 -16.98 -3.36
C ASN A 291 18.64 -18.33 -3.65
N VAL A 292 19.91 -18.49 -3.30
CA VAL A 292 20.56 -19.81 -3.36
C VAL A 292 20.06 -20.60 -2.15
N VAL A 293 19.12 -21.52 -2.38
CA VAL A 293 18.88 -22.60 -1.43
C VAL A 293 20.05 -23.57 -1.62
N SER A 294 20.88 -23.72 -0.59
CA SER A 294 22.11 -24.52 -0.58
C SER A 294 21.83 -26.03 -0.71
N SER A 295 21.31 -26.49 -1.84
CA SER A 295 21.12 -27.92 -2.10
C SER A 295 21.72 -28.41 -3.42
N SER A 296 22.35 -27.55 -4.23
CA SER A 296 22.84 -27.99 -5.55
C SER A 296 24.10 -27.29 -6.10
N PHE A 297 24.89 -26.61 -5.26
CA PHE A 297 26.26 -26.25 -5.63
C PHE A 297 27.24 -27.23 -4.99
N SER A 298 27.40 -28.39 -5.62
CA SER A 298 28.53 -29.27 -5.39
C SER A 298 29.44 -29.20 -6.61
N PHE A 299 30.19 -28.12 -6.75
CA PHE A 299 31.46 -28.12 -7.47
C PHE A 299 32.44 -27.16 -6.79
N PHE A 300 33.53 -27.78 -6.30
CA PHE A 300 34.75 -27.22 -5.71
C PHE A 300 34.61 -26.09 -4.67
N LEU A 301 34.45 -26.47 -3.40
CA LEU A 301 35.44 -26.32 -2.33
C LEU A 301 34.82 -26.90 -1.03
N GLY A 302 35.59 -27.69 -0.30
CA GLY A 302 35.09 -28.67 0.66
C GLY A 302 34.36 -28.13 1.89
N GLY A 303 33.39 -28.93 2.36
CA GLY A 303 33.07 -29.16 3.77
C GLY A 303 32.32 -28.05 4.51
N GLY A 304 31.04 -28.31 4.85
CA GLY A 304 30.36 -27.58 5.93
C GLY A 304 28.85 -27.42 5.73
N ASN A 305 28.07 -28.30 6.37
CA ASN A 305 26.61 -28.27 6.33
C ASN A 305 26.08 -27.14 7.25
N SER A 306 25.82 -25.96 6.69
CA SER A 306 25.12 -24.87 7.36
C SER A 306 24.20 -24.17 6.35
N ARG A 307 22.88 -24.28 6.56
CA ARG A 307 21.86 -23.59 5.74
C ARG A 307 21.96 -22.08 5.99
N THR A 308 22.79 -21.42 5.20
CA THR A 308 22.89 -19.96 5.14
C THR A 308 22.10 -19.49 3.92
N HIS A 309 21.05 -18.70 4.13
CA HIS A 309 20.39 -17.97 3.06
C HIS A 309 21.27 -16.78 2.66
N CYS A 310 22.15 -16.97 1.68
CA CYS A 310 22.90 -15.85 1.09
C CYS A 310 22.04 -15.20 0.00
N LEU A 311 21.59 -13.96 0.25
CA LEU A 311 21.05 -13.07 -0.77
C LEU A 311 22.23 -12.50 -1.57
N TYR A 312 22.43 -12.98 -2.79
CA TYR A 312 23.33 -12.30 -3.73
C TYR A 312 22.50 -11.33 -4.55
N GLN A 313 22.78 -10.04 -4.39
CA GLN A 313 22.27 -9.00 -5.27
C GLN A 313 23.34 -8.73 -6.32
N VAL A 314 23.13 -9.24 -7.54
CA VAL A 314 23.96 -8.85 -8.68
C VAL A 314 23.34 -7.59 -9.25
N MET A 315 24.00 -6.44 -9.05
CA MET A 315 23.63 -5.19 -9.71
C MET A 315 24.50 -5.02 -10.94
N PHE A 316 23.88 -4.98 -12.10
CA PHE A 316 24.51 -4.49 -13.31
C PHE A 316 24.14 -3.01 -13.45
N THR A 317 25.15 -2.16 -13.37
CA THR A 317 25.07 -0.73 -13.68
C THR A 317 25.96 -0.48 -14.89
N SER A 318 25.41 0.15 -15.92
CA SER A 318 26.17 0.62 -17.09
C SER A 318 27.04 1.83 -16.75
#